data_AF-A0A380K5F7-F1
#
_entry.id   AF-A0A380K5F7-F1
#
_cell.length_a   1.000
_cell.length_b   1.000
_cell.length_c   1.000
_cell.angle_alpha   90.00
_cell.angle_beta   90.00
_cell.angle_gamma   90.00
#
_symmetry.space_group_name_H-M   'P 1'
#
loop_
_entity.id
_entity.type
_entity.pdbx_description
1 polymer ?
#
loop_
_entity_poly.entity_id
_entity_poly.type
_entity_poly.pdbx_seq_one_letter_code
_entity_poly.pdbx_strand_id
1 'polypeptide(L)'
;MAWTYFSLRRAAKFIDNAEFESMIHTSQLIDVREADAFKTKHIMGARNLPANQIQLSMSAIRKDKPVLLYDSSRSSALPRVIRTLKKAGYTNLYVLKDGFDYWTGKVKES
;
A
#
# COMPACT_ATOMS: atom_id res chain seq x y z
N MET A 1 18.85 11.24 -8.19
CA MET A 1 17.42 11.33 -7.78
C MET A 1 16.43 10.71 -8.79
N ALA A 2 16.67 10.76 -10.11
CA ALA A 2 15.74 10.19 -11.11
C ALA A 2 15.75 8.64 -11.22
N TRP A 3 16.89 7.98 -10.98
CA TRP A 3 17.03 6.52 -11.13
C TRP A 3 16.10 5.73 -10.19
N THR A 4 15.93 6.23 -8.97
CA THR A 4 15.06 5.69 -7.94
C THR A 4 13.59 5.68 -8.34
N TYR A 5 13.14 6.71 -9.07
CA TYR A 5 11.76 6.87 -9.50
C TYR A 5 11.38 5.89 -10.63
N PHE A 6 12.27 5.71 -11.61
CA PHE A 6 12.08 4.72 -12.68
C PHE A 6 12.10 3.26 -12.17
N SER A 7 12.95 2.95 -11.19
CA SER A 7 12.98 1.65 -10.52
C SER A 7 11.65 1.32 -9.83
N LEU A 8 11.01 2.32 -9.19
CA LEU A 8 9.75 2.13 -8.48
C LEU A 8 8.57 1.85 -9.40
N ARG A 9 8.46 2.53 -10.55
CA ARG A 9 7.37 2.28 -11.52
C ARG A 9 7.46 0.90 -12.19
N ARG A 10 8.65 0.28 -12.20
CA ARG A 10 8.84 -1.13 -12.57
C ARG A 10 8.54 -2.10 -11.43
N ALA A 11 8.68 -1.65 -10.18
CA ALA A 11 8.48 -2.47 -8.99
C ALA A 11 7.01 -2.54 -8.55
N ALA A 12 6.25 -1.45 -8.72
CA ALA A 12 4.82 -1.37 -8.40
C ALA A 12 4.07 -0.46 -9.39
N LYS A 13 2.80 -0.78 -9.63
CA LYS A 13 1.89 0.04 -10.45
C LYS A 13 1.17 1.05 -9.56
N PHE A 14 1.25 2.32 -9.91
CA PHE A 14 0.48 3.37 -9.23
C PHE A 14 -0.83 3.56 -9.97
N ILE A 15 -1.94 3.32 -9.28
CA ILE A 15 -3.29 3.28 -9.85
C ILE A 15 -4.16 4.36 -9.19
N ASP A 16 -5.16 4.83 -9.92
CA ASP A 16 -6.08 5.86 -9.43
C ASP A 16 -7.11 5.31 -8.44
N ASN A 17 -7.96 6.19 -7.91
CA ASN A 17 -9.00 5.81 -6.95
C ASN A 17 -9.96 4.75 -7.50
N ALA A 18 -10.39 4.88 -8.76
CA ALA A 18 -11.42 4.01 -9.35
C ALA A 18 -10.87 2.60 -9.60
N GLU A 19 -9.67 2.50 -10.17
CA GLU A 19 -8.99 1.21 -10.36
C GLU A 19 -8.68 0.58 -9.00
N PHE A 20 -8.21 1.37 -8.03
CA PHE A 20 -7.89 0.88 -6.68
C PHE A 20 -9.13 0.30 -5.98
N GLU A 21 -10.27 0.99 -6.04
CA GLU A 21 -11.54 0.50 -5.48
C GLU A 21 -11.99 -0.81 -6.12
N SER A 22 -11.91 -0.92 -7.45
CA SER A 22 -12.31 -2.14 -8.17
C SER A 22 -11.51 -3.38 -7.75
N MET A 23 -10.25 -3.18 -7.35
CA MET A 23 -9.32 -4.25 -6.98
C MET A 23 -9.43 -4.67 -5.50
N ILE A 24 -10.10 -3.90 -4.64
CA ILE A 24 -10.16 -4.18 -3.18
C ILE A 24 -10.67 -5.59 -2.90
N HIS A 25 -11.71 -6.02 -3.63
CA HIS A 25 -12.37 -7.31 -3.37
C HIS A 25 -11.55 -8.53 -3.81
N THR A 26 -10.59 -8.36 -4.72
CA THR A 26 -9.77 -9.45 -5.27
C THR A 26 -8.34 -9.46 -4.74
N SER A 27 -7.97 -8.46 -3.94
CA SER A 27 -6.59 -8.17 -3.55
C SER A 27 -6.41 -8.09 -2.03
N GLN A 28 -5.17 -8.04 -1.58
CA GLN A 28 -4.83 -7.81 -0.18
C GLN A 28 -4.63 -6.31 0.05
N LEU A 29 -5.58 -5.66 0.73
CA LEU A 29 -5.53 -4.24 1.04
C LEU A 29 -4.72 -3.99 2.31
N ILE A 30 -3.58 -3.31 2.16
CA ILE A 30 -2.61 -3.06 3.23
C ILE A 30 -2.38 -1.55 3.39
N ASP A 31 -2.61 -1.07 4.61
CA ASP A 31 -2.27 0.29 5.06
C ASP A 31 -0.89 0.28 5.71
N VAL A 32 0.05 1.05 5.18
CA VAL A 32 1.43 1.10 5.70
C VAL A 32 1.69 2.28 6.64
N ARG A 33 0.66 3.07 6.96
CA ARG A 33 0.74 4.16 7.94
C ARG A 33 0.93 3.63 9.36
N GLU A 34 1.25 4.55 10.27
CA GLU A 34 1.32 4.28 11.70
C GLU A 34 -0.05 3.82 12.25
N ALA A 35 0.00 2.97 13.28
CA ALA A 35 -1.19 2.31 13.82
C ALA A 35 -2.25 3.28 14.33
N ASP A 36 -1.86 4.43 14.88
CA ASP A 36 -2.81 5.42 15.40
C ASP A 36 -3.57 6.11 14.28
N ALA A 37 -2.90 6.46 13.17
CA ALA A 37 -3.56 7.01 11.98
C ALA A 37 -4.55 6.02 11.37
N PHE A 38 -4.19 4.72 11.35
CA PHE A 38 -5.09 3.67 10.91
C PHE A 38 -6.33 3.55 11.81
N LYS A 39 -6.15 3.52 13.14
CA LYS A 39 -7.25 3.41 14.10
C LYS A 39 -8.26 4.53 13.95
N THR A 40 -7.80 5.77 13.78
CA THR A 40 -8.67 6.93 13.57
C THR A 40 -9.48 6.79 12.30
N LYS A 41 -8.83 6.52 11.16
CA LYS A 41 -9.51 6.48 9.86
C LYS A 41 -8.68 5.71 8.83
N HIS A 42 -9.27 4.70 8.18
CA HIS A 42 -8.62 3.88 7.15
C HIS A 42 -9.60 3.41 6.06
N ILE A 43 -9.09 2.90 4.94
CA ILE A 43 -9.94 2.32 3.87
C ILE A 43 -10.64 1.07 4.42
N MET A 44 -11.95 0.93 4.17
CA MET A 44 -12.73 -0.18 4.68
C MET A 44 -12.15 -1.54 4.21
N GLY A 45 -11.90 -2.44 5.16
CA GLY A 45 -11.32 -3.76 4.89
C GLY A 45 -9.79 -3.80 4.82
N ALA A 46 -9.11 -2.67 5.01
CA ALA A 46 -7.66 -2.62 5.06
C ALA A 46 -7.09 -3.30 6.31
N ARG A 47 -5.90 -3.89 6.19
CA ARG A 47 -5.09 -4.37 7.30
C ARG A 47 -3.92 -3.41 7.51
N ASN A 48 -3.66 -3.01 8.75
CA ASN A 48 -2.52 -2.17 9.06
C ASN A 48 -1.25 -3.01 9.18
N LEU A 49 -0.24 -2.70 8.36
CA LEU A 49 1.13 -3.21 8.46
C LEU A 49 2.09 -2.03 8.34
N PRO A 50 2.40 -1.35 9.46
CA PRO A 50 3.22 -0.15 9.47
C PRO A 50 4.56 -0.33 8.75
N ALA A 51 4.99 0.70 8.02
CA ALA A 51 6.18 0.63 7.17
C ALA A 51 7.50 0.39 7.93
N ASN A 52 7.55 0.60 9.24
CA ASN A 52 8.67 0.26 10.12
C ASN A 52 8.69 -1.24 10.48
N GLN A 53 7.53 -1.90 10.50
CA GLN A 53 7.34 -3.31 10.86
C GLN A 53 7.20 -4.22 9.64
N ILE A 54 7.07 -3.66 8.43
CA ILE A 54 6.76 -4.40 7.22
C ILE A 54 7.65 -5.64 7.02
N GLN A 55 8.95 -5.54 7.30
CA GLN A 55 9.92 -6.63 7.15
C GLN A 55 9.58 -7.84 8.03
N LEU A 56 9.11 -7.60 9.24
CA LEU A 56 8.72 -8.63 10.20
C LEU A 56 7.32 -9.19 9.87
N SER A 57 6.45 -8.36 9.31
CA SER A 57 5.05 -8.72 9.03
C SER A 57 4.81 -9.33 7.65
N MET A 58 5.84 -9.46 6.80
CA MET A 58 5.68 -9.97 5.43
C MET A 58 5.11 -11.40 5.38
N SER A 59 5.30 -12.23 6.41
CA SER A 59 4.71 -13.56 6.48
C SER A 59 3.18 -13.53 6.47
N ALA A 60 2.58 -12.41 6.87
CA ALA A 60 1.14 -12.20 6.90
C ALA A 60 0.56 -11.73 5.55
N ILE A 61 1.41 -11.55 4.53
CA ILE A 61 1.03 -11.16 3.17
C ILE A 61 1.26 -12.35 2.25
N ARG A 62 0.22 -12.74 1.52
CA ARG A 62 0.30 -13.82 0.53
C ARG A 62 1.00 -13.35 -0.74
N LYS A 63 1.93 -14.16 -1.28
CA LYS A 63 2.66 -13.81 -2.51
C LYS A 63 1.86 -14.12 -3.79
N ASP A 64 0.88 -15.02 -3.71
CA ASP A 64 0.06 -15.46 -4.84
C ASP A 64 -1.08 -14.48 -5.19
N LYS A 65 -1.37 -13.52 -4.30
CA LYS A 65 -2.45 -12.53 -4.49
C LYS A 65 -1.89 -11.13 -4.74
N PRO A 66 -2.58 -10.28 -5.52
CA PRO A 66 -2.23 -8.87 -5.63
C PRO A 66 -2.21 -8.19 -4.26
N VAL A 67 -1.28 -7.25 -4.08
CA VAL A 67 -1.15 -6.45 -2.86
C VAL A 67 -1.43 -5.00 -3.23
N LEU A 68 -2.50 -4.45 -2.66
CA LEU A 68 -2.84 -3.04 -2.71
C LEU A 68 -2.22 -2.36 -1.50
N LEU A 69 -1.38 -1.37 -1.76
CA LEU A 69 -0.68 -0.58 -0.77
C LEU A 69 -1.19 0.85 -0.81
N TYR A 70 -1.37 1.45 0.36
CA TYR A 70 -1.54 2.89 0.44
C TYR A 70 -0.90 3.44 1.71
N ASP A 71 -0.59 4.73 1.64
CA ASP A 71 -0.04 5.54 2.71
C ASP A 71 -0.65 6.95 2.61
N SER A 72 -0.30 7.87 3.49
CA SER A 72 -0.64 9.29 3.33
C SER A 72 0.01 9.89 2.09
N SER A 73 -0.57 10.95 1.53
CA SER A 73 -0.15 11.55 0.26
C SER A 73 1.31 12.04 0.26
N ARG A 74 1.84 12.38 1.45
CA ARG A 74 3.20 12.89 1.65
C ARG A 74 4.18 11.88 2.23
N SER A 75 3.88 10.58 2.13
CA SER A 75 4.74 9.58 2.74
C SER A 75 6.07 9.36 2.02
N SER A 76 7.15 9.36 2.80
CA SER A 76 8.49 8.92 2.38
C SER A 76 8.73 7.42 2.57
N ALA A 77 7.79 6.70 3.20
CA ALA A 77 7.94 5.30 3.57
C ALA A 77 7.57 4.33 2.44
N LEU A 78 6.64 4.70 1.55
CA LEU A 78 6.19 3.89 0.41
C LEU A 78 7.33 3.33 -0.45
N PRO A 79 8.33 4.15 -0.89
CA PRO A 79 9.48 3.65 -1.63
C PRO A 79 10.25 2.52 -0.94
N ARG A 80 10.38 2.57 0.40
CA ARG A 80 11.06 1.53 1.18
C ARG A 80 10.23 0.26 1.19
N VAL A 81 8.93 0.37 1.48
CA VAL A 81 8.01 -0.78 1.50
C VAL A 81 7.97 -1.50 0.16
N ILE A 82 7.81 -0.77 -0.94
CA ILE A 82 7.75 -1.35 -2.29
C ILE A 82 9.04 -2.11 -2.60
N ARG A 83 10.22 -1.55 -2.28
CA ARG A 83 11.50 -2.25 -2.50
C ARG A 83 11.63 -3.50 -1.64
N THR A 84 11.24 -3.44 -0.38
CA THR A 84 11.26 -4.58 0.53
C THR A 84 10.39 -5.72 0.01
N LEU A 85 9.14 -5.43 -0.37
CA LEU A 85 8.24 -6.43 -0.93
C LEU A 85 8.76 -6.95 -2.29
N LYS A 86 9.25 -6.07 -3.17
CA LYS A 86 9.80 -6.54 -4.45
C LYS A 86 10.98 -7.50 -4.27
N LYS A 87 11.91 -7.19 -3.36
CA LYS A 87 13.05 -8.06 -3.01
C LYS A 87 12.60 -9.39 -2.39
N ALA A 88 11.51 -9.39 -1.64
CA ALA A 88 10.93 -10.59 -1.06
C ALA A 88 10.14 -11.47 -2.07
N GLY A 89 10.05 -11.05 -3.34
CA GLY A 89 9.43 -11.84 -4.41
C GLY A 89 7.95 -11.52 -4.68
N TYR A 90 7.43 -10.41 -4.14
CA TYR A 90 6.08 -9.96 -4.48
C TYR A 90 6.09 -9.35 -5.89
N THR A 91 5.25 -9.90 -6.78
CA THR A 91 5.23 -9.52 -8.21
C THR A 91 4.12 -8.54 -8.55
N ASN A 92 2.99 -8.63 -7.84
CA ASN A 92 1.76 -7.88 -8.10
C ASN A 92 1.54 -6.81 -7.03
N LEU A 93 2.32 -5.73 -7.12
CA LEU A 93 2.23 -4.58 -6.20
C LEU A 93 1.50 -3.42 -6.87
N TYR A 94 0.45 -2.93 -6.22
CA TYR A 94 -0.39 -1.82 -6.66
C TYR A 94 -0.43 -0.77 -5.56
N VAL A 95 -0.31 0.51 -5.91
CA VAL A 95 -0.19 1.61 -4.96
C VAL A 95 -1.24 2.66 -5.27
N LEU A 96 -1.96 3.12 -4.25
CA LEU A 96 -2.87 4.25 -4.38
C LEU A 96 -2.06 5.52 -4.71
N LYS A 97 -2.21 6.02 -5.93
CA LYS A 97 -1.34 7.06 -6.49
C LYS A 97 -1.33 8.35 -5.68
N ASP A 98 -2.49 8.83 -5.28
CA ASP A 98 -2.65 10.12 -4.62
C ASP A 98 -2.56 10.00 -3.08
N GLY A 99 -2.49 8.77 -2.56
CA GLY A 99 -2.47 8.47 -1.13
C GLY A 99 -3.83 8.62 -0.45
N PHE A 100 -3.86 8.26 0.83
CA PHE A 100 -5.09 8.17 1.62
C PHE A 100 -5.82 9.51 1.79
N ASP A 101 -5.07 10.61 1.84
CA ASP A 101 -5.63 11.95 2.05
C ASP A 101 -6.59 12.38 0.92
N TYR A 102 -6.48 11.74 -0.25
CA TYR A 102 -7.32 11.95 -1.43
C TYR A 102 -8.17 10.72 -1.78
N TRP A 103 -8.32 9.79 -0.83
CA TRP A 103 -9.19 8.63 -1.01
C TRP A 103 -10.66 9.05 -0.94
N THR A 104 -11.44 8.64 -1.94
CA THR A 104 -12.86 9.02 -2.07
C THR A 104 -13.83 7.86 -1.80
N GLY A 105 -13.33 6.63 -1.70
CA GLY A 105 -14.16 5.45 -1.45
C GLY A 105 -14.49 5.24 0.03
N LYS A 106 -15.04 4.05 0.34
CA LYS A 106 -15.48 3.72 1.70
C LYS A 106 -14.32 3.70 2.70
N VAL A 107 -14.57 4.32 3.85
CA VAL A 107 -13.64 4.35 4.99
C VAL A 107 -14.30 3.72 6.21
N LYS A 108 -13.47 3.25 7.13
CA LYS A 108 -13.86 2.93 8.50
C LYS A 108 -13.22 3.96 9.42
N GLU A 109 -14.04 4.54 10.27
CA GLU A 109 -13.68 5.51 11.30
C GLU A 109 -14.12 4.92 12.65
N SER A 110 -13.33 5.15 13.70
CA SER A 110 -13.62 4.67 15.07
C SER A 110 -13.84 5.83 16.02
#